data_AF-A0A7J2L604-F1
#
_entry.id   AF-A0A7J2L604-F1
#
_cell.length_a   1.000
_cell.length_b   1.000
_cell.length_c   1.000
_cell.angle_alpha   90.00
_cell.angle_beta   90.00
_cell.angle_gamma   90.00
#
_symmetry.space_group_name_H-M   'P 1'
#
loop_
_entity.id
_entity.type
_entity.pdbx_description
1 polymer ?
#
loop_
_entity_poly.entity_id
_entity_poly.type
_entity_poly.pdbx_seq_one_letter_code
_entity_poly.pdbx_strand_id
1 'polypeptide(L)' 'MFKQVIVLRTDLKMSVGKKCVQVAHASVNACLKANKKIVKKWSEEGQKKVVVKVNSRRKLLKLYEKAKKKRIPCFLVSD' A
#
# COMPACT_ATOMS: atom_id res chain seq x y z
N MET A 1 -10.62 10.36 -9.68
CA MET A 1 -9.50 9.43 -9.86
C MET A 1 -8.85 9.03 -8.54
N PHE A 2 -9.20 7.84 -8.05
CA PHE A 2 -8.57 7.10 -6.98
C PHE A 2 -7.30 6.41 -7.47
N LYS A 3 -6.36 6.20 -6.54
CA LYS A 3 -5.17 5.39 -6.75
C LYS A 3 -4.79 4.70 -5.45
N GLN A 4 -4.18 3.52 -5.55
CA GLN A 4 -3.54 2.86 -4.43
C GLN A 4 -2.03 3.09 -4.49
N VAL A 5 -1.44 3.57 -3.40
CA VAL A 5 0.01 3.75 -3.28
C VAL A 5 0.55 2.67 -2.37
N ILE A 6 1.51 1.90 -2.87
CA ILE A 6 2.16 0.81 -2.14
C ILE A 6 3.61 1.23 -1.89
N VAL A 7 3.98 1.31 -0.62
CA VAL A 7 5.31 1.79 -0.21
C VAL A 7 6.15 0.59 0.22
N LEU A 8 7.19 0.29 -0.56
CA LEU A 8 8.06 -0.86 -0.34
C LEU A 8 9.39 -0.43 0.29
N ARG A 9 9.82 -1.16 1.32
CA ARG A 9 11.17 -1.02 1.88
C ARG A 9 12.20 -1.67 0.99
N THR A 10 13.25 -0.94 0.62
CA THR A 10 14.36 -1.47 -0.19
C THR A 10 15.62 -1.74 0.63
N ASP A 11 15.64 -1.32 1.90
CA ASP A 11 16.72 -1.63 2.85
C ASP A 11 16.66 -3.08 3.34
N LEU A 12 15.50 -3.73 3.26
CA LEU A 12 15.36 -5.17 3.38
C LEU A 12 15.79 -5.78 2.04
N LYS A 13 16.92 -6.50 2.00
CA LYS A 13 17.49 -7.14 0.79
C LYS A 13 16.64 -8.32 0.30
N MET A 14 15.37 -8.07 -0.02
CA MET A 14 14.40 -9.06 -0.47
C MET A 14 14.65 -9.46 -1.93
N SER A 15 14.45 -10.75 -2.23
CA SER A 15 14.37 -11.25 -3.60
C SER A 15 13.23 -10.57 -4.36
N VAL A 16 13.29 -10.59 -5.70
CA VAL A 16 12.25 -10.00 -6.55
C VAL A 16 10.88 -10.64 -6.25
N GLY A 17 10.83 -11.97 -6.13
CA GLY A 17 9.61 -12.70 -5.79
C GLY A 17 9.02 -12.25 -4.45
N LYS A 18 9.84 -12.13 -3.39
CA LYS A 18 9.35 -11.68 -2.08
C LYS A 18 8.79 -10.26 -2.17
N LYS A 19 9.42 -9.35 -2.93
CA LYS A 19 8.88 -7.99 -3.16
C LYS A 19 7.50 -8.03 -3.82
N CYS A 20 7.29 -8.87 -4.84
CA CYS A 20 6.00 -9.02 -5.52
C CYS A 20 4.91 -9.51 -4.56
N VAL A 21 5.20 -10.54 -3.76
CA VAL A 21 4.27 -11.07 -2.75
C VAL A 21 3.90 -9.99 -1.72
N GLN A 22 4.88 -9.24 -1.20
CA GLN A 22 4.62 -8.16 -0.25
C GLN A 22 3.74 -7.05 -0.85
N VAL A 23 3.95 -6.70 -2.12
CA VAL A 23 3.11 -5.73 -2.84
C VAL A 23 1.68 -6.27 -3.00
N ALA A 24 1.51 -7.55 -3.33
CA ALA A 24 0.20 -8.18 -3.43
C ALA A 24 -0.54 -8.20 -2.08
N HIS A 25 0.14 -8.60 -1.00
CA HIS A 25 -0.40 -8.57 0.37
C HIS A 25 -0.85 -7.16 0.76
N ALA A 26 -0.02 -6.14 0.50
CA ALA A 26 -0.37 -4.75 0.77
C ALA A 26 -1.61 -4.30 -0.02
N SER A 27 -1.68 -4.66 -1.30
CA SER A 27 -2.77 -4.31 -2.20
C SER A 27 -4.12 -4.84 -1.70
N VAL A 28 -4.19 -6.14 -1.42
CA VAL A 28 -5.44 -6.82 -1.02
C VAL A 28 -5.89 -6.34 0.36
N ASN A 29 -5.00 -6.35 1.36
CA ASN A 29 -5.38 -5.99 2.72
C ASN A 29 -5.82 -4.53 2.87
N ALA A 30 -5.21 -3.60 2.13
CA ALA A 30 -5.66 -2.21 2.12
C ALA A 30 -7.02 -2.04 1.42
N CYS A 31 -7.30 -2.84 0.38
CA CYS A 31 -8.60 -2.87 -0.29
C CYS A 31 -9.71 -3.40 0.64
N LEU A 32 -9.44 -4.49 1.38
CA LEU A 32 -10.38 -5.06 2.35
C LEU A 32 -10.73 -4.10 3.49
N LYS A 33 -9.85 -3.15 3.82
CA LYS A 33 -10.08 -2.09 4.81
C LYS A 33 -10.78 -0.85 4.24
N ALA A 34 -10.96 -0.75 2.92
CA ALA A 34 -11.57 0.40 2.28
C ALA A 34 -13.10 0.28 2.19
N ASN A 35 -13.78 1.42 2.11
CA ASN A 35 -15.22 1.45 1.89
C ASN A 35 -15.57 0.89 0.49
N LYS A 36 -16.61 0.05 0.40
CA LYS A 36 -17.09 -0.54 -0.86
C LYS A 36 -17.30 0.47 -2.00
N LYS A 37 -17.77 1.69 -1.69
CA LYS A 37 -17.94 2.77 -2.68
C LYS A 37 -16.60 3.26 -3.25
N ILE A 38 -15.57 3.35 -2.41
CA ILE A 38 -14.21 3.72 -2.84
C ILE A 38 -13.63 2.62 -3.72
N VAL A 39 -13.76 1.36 -3.29
CA VAL A 39 -13.27 0.19 -4.03
C VAL A 39 -13.94 0.10 -5.41
N LYS A 40 -15.27 0.27 -5.48
CA LYS A 40 -16.02 0.27 -6.74
C LYS A 40 -15.50 1.34 -7.71
N LYS A 41 -15.43 2.61 -7.27
CA LYS A 41 -14.92 3.71 -8.11
C LYS A 41 -13.48 3.48 -8.55
N TRP A 42 -12.61 3.04 -7.64
CA TRP A 42 -11.21 2.73 -7.98
C TRP A 42 -11.12 1.60 -9.01
N SER A 43 -11.97 0.57 -8.90
CA SER A 43 -12.02 -0.53 -9.87
C SER A 43 -12.54 -0.09 -11.25
N GLU A 44 -13.59 0.74 -11.29
CA GLU A 44 -14.13 1.33 -12.52
C GLU A 44 -13.09 2.23 -13.23
N GLU A 45 -12.21 2.86 -12.46
CA GLU A 45 -11.08 3.66 -12.97
C GLU A 45 -9.82 2.80 -13.29
N GLY A 46 -9.97 1.49 -13.44
CA GLY A 46 -8.87 0.59 -13.84
C GLY A 46 -7.90 0.23 -12.71
N GLN A 47 -8.34 0.34 -11.46
CA GLN A 47 -7.63 -0.15 -10.26
C GLN A 47 -6.16 0.30 -10.17
N LYS A 48 -5.90 1.57 -10.48
CA LYS A 48 -4.56 2.17 -10.55
C LYS A 48 -3.72 1.93 -9.28
N LYS A 49 -2.52 1.39 -9.46
CA LYS A 49 -1.54 1.12 -8.40
C LYS A 49 -0.22 1.85 -8.72
N VAL A 50 0.40 2.42 -7.70
CA VAL A 50 1.72 3.05 -7.80
C VAL A 50 2.61 2.49 -6.69
N VAL A 51 3.69 1.82 -7.07
CA VAL A 51 4.66 1.27 -6.12
C VAL A 51 5.83 2.23 -5.99
N VAL A 52 6.11 2.68 -4.77
CA VAL A 52 7.22 3.60 -4.45
C VAL A 52 8.15 2.98 -3.41
N LYS A 53 9.37 3.49 -3.33
CA LYS A 53 10.43 2.94 -2.48
C LYS A 53 10.71 3.84 -1.28
N VAL A 54 11.02 3.24 -0.13
CA VAL A 54 11.59 3.92 1.03
C VAL A 54 12.79 3.13 1.56
N ASN A 55 13.76 3.83 2.12
CA ASN A 55 15.02 3.24 2.58
C ASN A 55 15.08 3.02 4.10
N SER A 56 13.96 3.09 4.83
CA SER A 56 13.94 2.78 6.26
C SER A 56 12.54 2.49 6.79
N ARG A 57 12.47 1.66 7.84
CA ARG A 57 11.25 1.42 8.63
C ARG A 57 10.64 2.72 9.16
N ARG A 58 11.47 3.63 9.67
CA ARG A 58 11.02 4.91 10.23
C ARG A 58 10.25 5.75 9.20
N LYS A 59 10.74 5.86 7.96
CA LYS A 59 10.03 6.59 6.90
C LYS A 59 8.71 5.92 6.52
N LEU A 60 8.69 4.58 6.43
CA LEU A 60 7.47 3.82 6.18
C LEU A 60 6.40 4.09 7.25
N LEU A 61 6.77 3.99 8.54
CA LEU A 61 5.85 4.23 9.65
C LEU A 61 5.33 5.67 9.69
N LYS A 62 6.18 6.66 9.38
CA LYS A 62 5.73 8.06 9.26
C LYS A 62 4.66 8.24 8.17
N LEU A 63 4.80 7.57 7.03
CA LEU A 63 3.80 7.60 5.95
C LEU A 63 2.51 6.89 6.36
N TYR A 64 2.62 5.74 7.01
CA TYR A 64 1.47 4.98 7.52
C TYR A 64 0.66 5.80 8.52
N GLU A 65 1.30 6.44 9.51
CA GLU A 65 0.62 7.29 10.49
C GLU A 65 -0.01 8.52 9.84
N LYS A 66 0.64 9.12 8.83
CA LYS A 66 0.05 10.23 8.05
C LYS A 66 -1.20 9.79 7.29
N ALA A 67 -1.22 8.58 6.72
CA ALA A 67 -2.39 8.03 6.04
C ALA A 67 -3.54 7.77 7.02
N LYS A 68 -3.25 7.17 8.19
CA LYS A 68 -4.24 6.97 9.27
C LYS A 68 -4.85 8.29 9.74
N LYS A 69 -4.03 9.31 10.03
CA LYS A 69 -4.50 10.65 10.44
C LYS A 69 -5.42 11.29 9.40
N LYS A 70 -5.13 11.08 8.12
CA LYS A 70 -5.97 11.55 7.01
C LYS A 70 -7.18 10.65 6.70
N ARG A 71 -7.41 9.60 7.49
CA ARG A 71 -8.47 8.59 7.29
C ARG A 71 -8.42 7.94 5.91
N ILE A 72 -7.22 7.81 5.34
CA ILE A 72 -7.01 7.06 4.11
C ILE A 72 -6.92 5.58 4.46
N PRO A 73 -7.73 4.69 3.85
CA PRO A 73 -7.62 3.26 4.07
C PRO A 73 -6.20 2.78 3.79
N CYS A 74 -5.58 2.13 4.77
CA CYS A 74 -4.20 1.69 4.68
C CYS A 74 -3.97 0.41 5.50
N PHE A 75 -2.93 -0.31 5.13
CA PHE A 75 -2.48 -1.53 5.78
C PHE A 75 -0.96 -1.55 5.83
N LEU A 76 -0.40 -1.95 6.96
CA LEU A 76 1.03 -2.17 7.13
C LEU A 76 1.28 -3.67 7.06
N VAL A 77 2.04 -4.12 6.06
CA VAL A 77 2.45 -5.52 5.96
C VAL A 77 3.63 -5.76 6.91
N SER A 78 3.54 -6.84 7.69
CA SER A 78 4.59 -7.32 8.60
C SER A 78 4.78 -8.82 8.34
N ASP A 79 5.84 -9.14 7.60
CA ASP A 79 6.39 -10.47 7.31
C ASP A 79 7.93 -10.36 7.41
#